data_AF-A0A962FG41-F1
#
_entry.id   AF-A0A962FG41-F1
#
_cell.length_a   1.000
_cell.length_b   1.000
_cell.length_c   1.000
_cell.angle_alpha   90.00
_cell.angle_beta   90.00
_cell.angle_gamma   90.00
#
_symmetry.space_group_name_H-M   'P 1'
#
loop_
_entity.id
_entity.type
_entity.pdbx_description
1 polymer ?
#
loop_
_entity_poly.entity_id
_entity_poly.type
_entity_poly.pdbx_seq_one_letter_code
_entity_poly.pdbx_strand_id
1 'polypeptide(L)'
;DLDALKRLRQRMIAEGYVKDGVTKHRTITHGNAWAMYVHDPEGNQVECFVDSDWYIEQPCSLHIDLDRPTADILAESEAFCRAQPSFKPIEEWREEMRRRIAAHDAA
;
A
#
# COMPACT_ATOMS: atom_id res chain seq x y z
N ASP A 1 -9.35 -4.00 2.81
CA ASP A 1 -9.47 -3.14 1.61
C ASP A 1 -9.03 -1.72 1.97
N LEU A 2 -8.95 -0.82 0.99
CA LEU A 2 -8.52 0.57 1.19
C LEU A 2 -9.42 1.30 2.22
N ASP A 3 -10.72 1.01 2.25
CA ASP A 3 -11.62 1.58 3.26
C ASP A 3 -11.29 1.11 4.69
N ALA A 4 -10.85 -0.14 4.87
CA ALA A 4 -10.37 -0.63 6.17
C ALA A 4 -9.13 0.14 6.63
N LEU A 5 -8.18 0.44 5.74
CA LEU A 5 -7.01 1.26 6.06
C LEU A 5 -7.43 2.68 6.46
N LYS A 6 -8.39 3.29 5.76
CA LYS A 6 -8.96 4.60 6.12
C LYS A 6 -9.64 4.56 7.50
N ARG A 7 -10.44 3.53 7.80
CA ARG A 7 -11.07 3.34 9.12
C ARG A 7 -10.03 3.18 10.23
N LEU A 8 -8.95 2.44 9.97
CA LEU A 8 -7.84 2.29 10.92
C LEU A 8 -7.19 3.65 11.23
N ARG A 9 -6.88 4.44 10.20
CA ARG A 9 -6.35 5.80 10.37
C ARG A 9 -7.30 6.67 11.21
N GLN A 10 -8.59 6.66 10.91
CA GLN A 10 -9.57 7.45 11.65
C GLN A 10 -9.63 7.06 13.14
N ARG A 11 -9.51 5.77 13.47
CA ARG A 11 -9.40 5.32 14.86
C ARG A 11 -8.11 5.80 15.52
N MET A 12 -6.98 5.69 14.84
CA MET A 12 -5.70 6.19 15.36
C MET A 12 -5.70 7.70 15.60
N ILE A 13 -6.39 8.48 14.77
CA ILE A 13 -6.60 9.92 14.99
C ILE A 13 -7.48 10.14 16.22
N ALA A 14 -8.62 9.46 16.33
CA ALA A 14 -9.55 9.60 17.45
C ALA A 14 -8.92 9.22 18.80
N GLU A 15 -8.04 8.22 18.81
CA GLU A 15 -7.32 7.76 20.00
C GLU A 15 -6.04 8.59 20.26
N GLY A 16 -5.69 9.55 19.38
CA GLY A 16 -4.60 10.49 19.57
C GLY A 16 -3.20 9.97 19.21
N TYR A 17 -3.11 8.82 18.55
CA TYR A 17 -1.86 8.26 18.02
C TYR A 17 -1.38 9.01 16.77
N VAL A 18 -2.30 9.51 15.96
CA VAL A 18 -2.01 10.35 14.79
C VAL A 18 -2.52 11.75 15.06
N LYS A 19 -1.61 12.71 15.24
CA LYS A 19 -1.94 14.14 15.36
C LYS A 19 -1.22 14.92 14.26
N ASP A 20 -1.96 15.81 13.60
CA ASP A 20 -1.39 16.74 12.64
C ASP A 20 -0.23 17.52 13.27
N GLY A 21 0.93 17.47 12.61
CA GLY A 21 2.14 18.18 13.04
C GLY A 21 2.94 17.54 14.19
N VAL A 22 2.46 16.45 14.82
CA VAL A 22 3.17 15.77 15.93
C VAL A 22 3.60 14.36 15.54
N THR A 23 2.70 13.57 14.93
CA THR A 23 3.03 12.22 14.46
C THR A 23 3.40 12.28 12.99
N LYS A 24 4.68 12.04 12.67
CA LYS A 24 5.11 11.80 11.29
C LYS A 24 4.38 10.54 10.81
N HIS A 25 3.35 10.72 10.00
CA HIS A 25 2.68 9.64 9.32
C HIS A 25 2.76 9.87 7.81
N ARG A 26 3.08 8.81 7.09
CA ARG A 26 3.26 8.83 5.64
C ARG A 26 2.29 7.85 5.04
N THR A 27 1.49 8.31 4.09
CA THR A 27 0.53 7.50 3.33
C THR A 27 1.00 7.42 1.90
N ILE A 28 1.19 6.20 1.39
CA ILE A 28 1.65 5.96 0.02
C ILE A 28 0.99 4.74 -0.59
N THR A 29 1.07 4.63 -1.91
CA THR A 29 0.95 3.36 -2.63
C THR A 29 2.32 2.93 -3.14
N HIS A 30 2.62 1.64 -3.01
CA HIS A 30 3.73 0.95 -3.69
C HIS A 30 3.27 0.28 -5.00
N GLY A 31 2.08 0.63 -5.45
CA GLY A 31 1.39 0.00 -6.55
C GLY A 31 0.80 -1.36 -6.19
N ASN A 32 1.56 -2.24 -5.53
CA ASN A 32 1.06 -3.54 -5.03
C ASN A 32 0.31 -3.48 -3.70
N ALA A 33 0.44 -2.38 -2.97
CA ALA A 33 -0.27 -2.14 -1.72
C ALA A 33 -0.43 -0.64 -1.46
N TRP A 34 -1.46 -0.28 -0.70
CA TRP A 34 -1.56 1.02 -0.03
C TRP A 34 -1.10 0.87 1.40
N ALA A 35 -0.23 1.77 1.85
CA ALA A 35 0.40 1.73 3.15
C ALA A 35 0.28 3.06 3.88
N MET A 36 0.13 2.97 5.20
CA MET A 36 0.29 4.06 6.15
C MET A 36 1.40 3.67 7.12
N TYR A 37 2.39 4.53 7.26
CA TYR A 37 3.45 4.41 8.25
C TYR A 37 3.17 5.33 9.42
N VAL A 38 3.26 4.81 10.64
CA VAL A 38 3.13 5.54 11.89
C VAL A 38 4.25 5.11 12.84
N HIS A 39 4.50 5.88 13.90
CA HIS A 39 5.39 5.46 14.98
C HIS A 39 4.56 4.99 16.16
N ASP A 40 4.92 3.87 16.76
CA ASP A 40 4.34 3.43 18.03
C ASP A 40 4.86 4.32 19.21
N PRO A 41 4.33 4.16 20.43
CA PRO A 41 4.78 4.94 21.58
C PRO A 41 6.26 4.75 21.96
N GLU A 42 6.88 3.67 21.53
CA GLU A 42 8.31 3.37 21.74
C GLU A 42 9.19 4.01 20.65
N GLY A 43 8.58 4.54 19.59
CA GLY A 43 9.25 5.16 18.45
C GLY A 43 9.60 4.17 17.34
N ASN A 44 9.07 2.95 17.35
CA ASN A 44 9.25 2.01 16.25
C ASN A 44 8.35 2.39 15.07
N GLN A 45 8.87 2.31 13.86
CA GLN A 45 8.06 2.52 12.66
C GLN A 45 7.20 1.29 12.40
N VAL A 46 5.88 1.48 12.41
CA VAL A 46 4.87 0.49 12.10
C VAL A 46 4.29 0.80 10.73
N GLU A 47 4.20 -0.22 9.88
CA GLU A 47 3.50 -0.16 8.60
C GLU A 47 2.16 -0.88 8.71
N CYS A 48 1.09 -0.17 8.35
CA CYS A 48 -0.23 -0.75 8.14
C CYS A 48 -0.54 -0.69 6.66
N PHE A 49 -0.74 -1.84 6.02
CA PHE A 49 -0.98 -1.90 4.59
C PHE A 49 -2.14 -2.82 4.23
N VAL A 50 -2.66 -2.60 3.03
CA VAL A 50 -3.62 -3.49 2.37
C VAL A 50 -3.20 -3.67 0.92
N ASP A 51 -3.30 -4.91 0.44
CA ASP A 51 -2.99 -5.26 -0.95
C ASP A 51 -3.88 -4.48 -1.92
N SER A 52 -3.32 -4.18 -3.09
CA SER A 52 -4.06 -3.76 -4.27
C SER A 52 -4.22 -4.92 -5.26
N ASP A 53 -4.96 -4.67 -6.33
CA ASP A 53 -5.16 -5.64 -7.41
C ASP A 53 -4.04 -5.62 -8.47
N TRP A 54 -2.95 -4.87 -8.23
CA TRP A 54 -1.90 -4.62 -9.21
C TRP A 54 -0.52 -5.02 -8.70
N TYR A 55 0.41 -5.21 -9.62
CA TYR A 55 1.82 -5.37 -9.33
C TYR A 55 2.62 -4.43 -10.23
N ILE A 56 3.62 -3.77 -9.63
CA ILE A 56 4.69 -3.05 -10.30
C ILE A 56 5.99 -3.34 -9.56
N GLU A 57 7.10 -3.28 -10.27
CA GLU A 57 8.42 -3.50 -9.69
C GLU A 57 8.83 -2.33 -8.77
N GLN A 58 9.42 -2.66 -7.63
CA GLN A 58 10.03 -1.70 -6.72
C GLN A 58 11.46 -1.36 -7.17
N PRO A 59 11.99 -0.16 -6.84
CA PRO A 59 11.44 0.85 -5.94
C PRO A 59 10.40 1.76 -6.61
N CYS A 60 9.27 1.97 -5.94
CA CYS A 60 8.23 2.90 -6.38
C CYS A 60 7.42 3.38 -5.16
N SER A 61 6.99 4.64 -5.21
CA SER A 61 6.05 5.18 -4.23
C SER A 61 5.32 6.40 -4.79
N LEU A 62 4.01 6.44 -4.62
CA LEU A 62 3.19 7.62 -4.85
C LEU A 62 2.49 8.00 -3.55
N HIS A 63 2.52 9.29 -3.17
CA HIS A 63 1.77 9.76 -2.01
C HIS A 63 0.27 9.65 -2.27
N ILE A 64 -0.47 9.16 -1.28
CA ILE A 64 -1.94 9.12 -1.33
C ILE A 64 -2.51 9.94 -0.19
N ASP A 65 -3.56 10.69 -0.47
CA ASP A 65 -4.34 11.38 0.55
C ASP A 65 -5.52 10.47 0.95
N LEU A 66 -5.47 9.95 2.18
CA LEU A 66 -6.51 9.06 2.72
C LEU A 66 -7.79 9.79 3.14
N ASP A 67 -7.86 11.13 3.03
CA ASP A 67 -9.08 11.89 3.24
C ASP A 67 -9.92 12.02 1.95
N ARG A 68 -9.34 11.70 0.78
CA ARG A 68 -10.05 11.69 -0.51
C ARG A 68 -11.05 10.52 -0.61
N PRO A 69 -12.07 10.62 -1.48
CA PRO A 69 -12.95 9.50 -1.82
C PRO A 69 -12.15 8.27 -2.27
N THR A 70 -12.56 7.09 -1.82
CA THR A 70 -11.84 5.83 -2.09
C THR A 70 -11.74 5.55 -3.58
N ALA A 71 -12.79 5.84 -4.35
CA ALA A 71 -12.79 5.71 -5.80
C ALA A 71 -11.70 6.57 -6.48
N ASP A 72 -11.46 7.79 -5.98
CA ASP A 72 -10.46 8.68 -6.56
C ASP A 72 -9.04 8.17 -6.30
N ILE A 73 -8.78 7.66 -5.09
CA ILE A 73 -7.49 7.07 -4.72
C ILE A 73 -7.23 5.80 -5.55
N LEU A 74 -8.26 4.96 -5.74
CA LEU A 74 -8.19 3.77 -6.58
C LEU A 74 -7.83 4.13 -8.02
N ALA A 75 -8.54 5.10 -8.61
CA ALA A 75 -8.31 5.53 -9.99
C ALA A 75 -6.90 6.10 -10.20
N GLU A 76 -6.43 6.95 -9.28
CA GLU A 76 -5.07 7.50 -9.34
C GLU A 76 -4.00 6.42 -9.19
N SER A 77 -4.20 5.49 -8.26
CA SER A 77 -3.28 4.39 -8.01
C SER A 77 -3.21 3.44 -9.21
N GLU A 78 -4.35 3.12 -9.81
CA GLU A 78 -4.41 2.31 -11.03
C GLU A 78 -3.69 2.99 -12.19
N ALA A 79 -3.95 4.29 -12.41
CA ALA A 79 -3.28 5.06 -13.45
C ALA A 79 -1.76 5.09 -13.25
N PHE A 80 -1.31 5.28 -12.00
CA PHE A 80 0.10 5.21 -11.64
C PHE A 80 0.72 3.84 -11.94
N CYS A 81 0.02 2.76 -11.59
CA CYS A 81 0.49 1.39 -11.84
C CYS A 81 0.57 1.11 -13.34
N ARG A 82 -0.49 1.42 -14.10
CA ARG A 82 -0.57 1.16 -15.55
C ARG A 82 0.44 1.94 -16.37
N ALA A 83 0.95 3.06 -15.85
CA ALA A 83 2.00 3.82 -16.49
C ALA A 83 3.40 3.16 -16.37
N GLN A 84 3.57 2.16 -15.50
CA GLN A 84 4.85 1.49 -15.31
C GLN A 84 5.05 0.35 -16.33
N PRO A 85 6.26 0.20 -16.91
CA PRO A 85 6.56 -0.92 -17.81
C PRO A 85 6.39 -2.31 -17.18
N SER A 86 6.55 -2.40 -15.85
CA SER A 86 6.45 -3.65 -15.08
C SER A 86 5.03 -4.00 -14.64
N PHE A 87 4.02 -3.23 -15.06
CA PHE A 87 2.63 -3.43 -14.67
C PHE A 87 2.12 -4.84 -14.99
N LYS A 88 1.50 -5.46 -13.99
CA LYS A 88 0.72 -6.70 -14.12
C LYS A 88 -0.51 -6.65 -13.20
N PRO A 89 -1.64 -7.28 -13.55
CA PRO A 89 -2.62 -7.70 -12.55
C PRO A 89 -1.95 -8.60 -11.50
N ILE A 90 -2.30 -8.44 -10.22
CA ILE A 90 -1.60 -9.14 -9.13
C ILE A 90 -1.69 -10.67 -9.26
N GLU A 91 -2.80 -11.20 -9.77
CA GLU A 91 -2.99 -12.65 -9.95
C GLU A 91 -2.07 -13.23 -11.05
N GLU A 92 -1.81 -12.49 -12.12
CA GLU A 92 -0.85 -12.90 -13.15
C GLU A 92 0.55 -13.00 -12.56
N TRP A 93 0.95 -11.99 -11.78
CA TRP A 93 2.24 -12.01 -11.09
C TRP A 93 2.34 -13.14 -10.06
N ARG A 94 1.30 -13.38 -9.26
CA ARG A 94 1.25 -14.48 -8.27
C ARG A 94 1.41 -15.85 -8.93
N GLU A 95 0.79 -16.06 -10.08
CA GLU A 95 0.94 -17.29 -10.87
C GLU A 95 2.37 -17.46 -11.40
N GLU A 96 2.96 -16.40 -11.95
CA GLU A 96 4.37 -16.41 -12.41
C GLU A 96 5.33 -16.76 -11.27
N MET A 97 5.14 -16.16 -10.08
CA MET A 97 5.98 -16.46 -8.91
C MET A 97 5.80 -17.90 -8.44
N ARG A 98 4.56 -18.43 -8.41
CA ARG A 98 4.30 -19.83 -8.05
C ARG A 98 5.05 -20.80 -8.97
N ARG A 99 5.08 -20.54 -10.28
CA ARG A 99 5.86 -21.36 -11.24
C ARG A 99 7.37 -21.28 -11.00
N ARG A 100 7.89 -20.07 -10.72
CA ARG A 100 9.32 -19.87 -10.45
C ARG A 100 9.78 -20.59 -9.20
N ILE A 101 9.00 -20.53 -8.11
CA ILE A 101 9.31 -21.22 -6.87
C ILE A 101 9.30 -22.74 -7.08
N ALA A 102 8.25 -23.28 -7.72
CA ALA A 102 8.18 -24.71 -8.00
C ALA A 102 9.33 -25.22 -8.89
N ALA A 103 9.76 -24.43 -9.88
CA ALA A 103 10.91 -24.76 -10.72
C ALA A 103 12.23 -24.74 -9.96
N HIS A 104 12.38 -23.85 -8.97
CA HIS A 104 13.55 -23.82 -8.10
C HIS A 104 13.59 -25.03 -7.17
N ASP A 105 12.46 -25.40 -6.56
CA ASP A 105 12.36 -26.55 -5.65
C ASP A 105 12.59 -27.89 -6.36
N ALA A 106 12.38 -27.96 -7.68
CA ALA A 106 12.57 -29.14 -8.51
C ALA A 106 14.00 -29.27 -9.08
N ALA A 107 14.86 -28.27 -8.89
CA ALA A 107 16.25 -28.23 -9.39
C ALA A 107 17.25 -28.68 -8.33
#